data_AF-A0A1Z9QWF7-F1
#
_entry.id   AF-A0A1Z9QWF7-F1
#
_cell.length_a   1.000
_cell.length_b   1.000
_cell.length_c   1.000
_cell.angle_alpha   90.00
_cell.angle_beta   90.00
_cell.angle_gamma   90.00
#
_symmetry.space_group_name_H-M   'P 1'
#
loop_
_entity.id
_entity.type
_entity.pdbx_description
1 polymer ?
#
loop_
_entity_poly.entity_id
_entity_poly.type
_entity_poly.pdbx_seq_one_letter_code
_entity_poly.pdbx_strand_id
1 'polypeptide(L)'
;MRNTARVRRTSIFFSFLALFFSTTVDIAAQTRDEMVREDRKKIMEEGFWIYNDLPKAFAKAKQSGKPLLVVLRCIPCHECVKLDDELVDQDPVIRPLLDKFVCARQVSTNGLDLEIFQYDTDQSFAVFILNADGTVYGRFGTRSHRTDWLGDVSLEGLAEALKGGLELHLNYPTNRKQVAGKRGGKPEVASPEKYPSLADKFTDRLNYTGDVAKSCIHCHQIGDAQRSYYWNSGKQIPEKVLFPYPHPKTLGLILDPKQRATVQSVLPESIAEQSGLRAGDIIQLIDGQNPLSIADVQWVLHQTPASGGNIPLSVKRGNHRISLELQLPPSWREHGDLSWRATSWAYRRMVTGGMKLVPIEAHKREQLNLGKKKMALLVQHLGQYNAHAAAKRAGLRKGDILVSYDDNADLTTESELFAHGLRHRKPGNRVSIIAIRGGKKMEFTIPIQP
;
A
#
# COMPACT_ATOMS: atom_id res chain seq x y z
N MET A 1 95.21 -15.66 19.59
CA MET A 1 95.41 -15.12 20.94
C MET A 1 95.43 -13.60 20.89
N ARG A 2 94.41 -12.93 21.45
CA ARG A 2 94.46 -11.66 22.19
C ARG A 2 93.08 -10.99 22.22
N ASN A 3 92.60 -10.80 23.44
CA ASN A 3 91.57 -9.83 23.83
C ASN A 3 91.91 -8.43 23.32
N THR A 4 90.88 -7.68 22.88
CA THR A 4 90.72 -6.26 23.23
C THR A 4 89.24 -5.87 23.15
N ALA A 5 88.78 -5.19 24.20
CA ALA A 5 87.44 -4.66 24.38
C ALA A 5 87.20 -3.36 23.60
N ARG A 6 85.93 -3.02 23.30
CA ARG A 6 85.38 -1.68 23.59
C ARG A 6 83.87 -1.54 23.34
N VAL A 7 83.18 -1.18 24.43
CA VAL A 7 82.23 -0.06 24.59
C VAL A 7 80.90 -0.07 23.81
N ARG A 8 79.83 -0.18 24.60
CA ARG A 8 78.42 0.06 24.27
C ARG A 8 78.19 1.48 23.75
N ARG A 9 77.47 1.62 22.64
CA ARG A 9 76.72 2.83 22.27
C ARG A 9 75.24 2.48 22.20
N THR A 10 74.47 3.05 23.10
CA THR A 10 73.00 3.02 23.12
C THR A 10 72.50 4.11 22.18
N SER A 11 71.92 3.73 21.04
CA SER A 11 71.20 4.65 20.15
C SER A 11 69.71 4.59 20.49
N ILE A 12 69.18 5.68 21.05
CA ILE A 12 67.74 5.86 21.32
C ILE A 12 67.11 6.36 20.02
N PHE A 13 66.31 5.51 19.36
CA PHE A 13 65.45 5.91 18.24
C PHE A 13 64.12 6.44 18.79
N PHE A 14 63.91 7.76 18.76
CA PHE A 14 62.59 8.36 18.97
C PHE A 14 61.75 8.15 17.70
N SER A 15 60.78 7.24 17.76
CA SER A 15 59.73 7.14 16.74
C SER A 15 58.63 8.14 17.05
N PHE A 16 58.52 9.20 16.25
CA PHE A 16 57.37 10.11 16.26
C PHE A 16 56.16 9.37 15.66
N LEU A 17 55.25 8.92 16.52
CA LEU A 17 53.94 8.41 16.11
C LEU A 17 52.98 9.59 15.95
N ALA A 18 52.78 10.06 14.72
CA ALA A 18 51.74 11.05 14.42
C ALA A 18 50.36 10.39 14.52
N LEU A 19 49.65 10.62 15.63
CA LEU A 19 48.23 10.28 15.76
C LEU A 19 47.40 11.24 14.91
N PHE A 20 46.98 10.79 13.73
CA PHE A 20 45.84 11.38 13.03
C PHE A 20 44.55 11.00 13.77
N PHE A 21 44.01 11.92 14.56
CA PHE A 21 42.63 11.83 15.02
C PHE A 21 41.70 12.07 13.82
N SER A 22 41.24 10.99 13.20
CA SER A 22 40.05 11.04 12.34
C SER A 22 38.85 11.31 13.24
N THR A 23 38.38 12.55 13.28
CA THR A 23 37.08 12.89 13.84
C THR A 23 36.03 12.45 12.84
N THR A 24 35.54 11.22 12.98
CA THR A 24 34.30 10.81 12.34
C THR A 24 33.17 11.63 12.97
N VAL A 25 32.70 12.66 12.25
CA VAL A 25 31.44 13.32 12.59
C VAL A 25 30.35 12.31 12.32
N ASP A 26 29.88 11.64 13.38
CA ASP A 26 28.63 10.88 13.34
C ASP A 26 27.49 11.88 13.14
N ILE A 27 27.08 12.10 11.90
CA ILE A 27 25.84 12.81 11.59
C ILE A 27 24.72 11.87 12.03
N ALA A 28 24.13 12.14 13.19
CA ALA A 28 22.95 11.41 13.66
C ALA A 28 21.84 11.52 12.60
N ALA A 29 21.26 10.38 12.21
CA ALA A 29 20.14 10.37 11.28
C ALA A 29 18.95 11.14 11.88
N GLN A 30 18.32 12.00 11.08
CA GLN A 30 17.16 12.79 11.50
C GLN A 30 16.05 11.89 12.05
N THR A 31 15.46 12.31 13.15
CA THR A 31 14.24 11.72 13.68
C THR A 31 13.06 12.04 12.76
N ARG A 32 12.01 11.21 12.85
CA ARG A 32 10.77 11.46 12.10
C ARG A 32 10.10 12.78 12.49
N ASP A 33 10.21 13.19 13.75
CA ASP A 33 9.65 14.46 14.23
C ASP A 33 10.35 15.65 13.53
N GLU A 34 11.68 15.62 13.46
CA GLU A 34 12.49 16.61 12.73
C GLU A 34 12.11 16.65 11.24
N MET A 35 12.04 15.50 10.57
CA MET A 35 11.66 15.43 9.16
C MET A 35 10.30 16.05 8.86
N VAL A 36 9.29 15.81 9.72
CA VAL A 36 7.94 16.41 9.54
C VAL A 36 7.96 17.92 9.74
N ARG A 37 8.75 18.43 10.68
CA ARG A 37 8.87 19.87 10.94
C ARG A 37 9.61 20.59 9.83
N GLU A 38 10.69 20.00 9.34
CA GLU A 38 11.48 20.53 8.23
C GLU A 38 10.67 20.56 6.94
N ASP A 39 9.95 19.48 6.62
CA ASP A 39 9.03 19.43 5.47
C ASP A 39 7.97 20.54 5.56
N ARG A 40 7.33 20.71 6.72
CA ARG A 40 6.38 21.81 6.93
C ARG A 40 7.03 23.17 6.72
N LYS A 41 8.20 23.40 7.29
CA LYS A 41 8.92 24.68 7.17
C LYS A 41 9.23 24.98 5.70
N LYS A 42 9.87 24.05 5.01
CA LYS A 42 10.24 24.18 3.59
C LYS A 42 9.03 24.51 2.71
N ILE A 43 7.98 23.70 2.81
CA ILE A 43 6.80 23.86 1.94
C ILE A 43 6.04 25.16 2.24
N MET A 44 5.98 25.59 3.51
CA MET A 44 5.36 26.86 3.87
C MET A 44 6.20 28.07 3.43
N GLU A 45 7.52 27.99 3.42
CA GLU A 45 8.43 29.03 2.93
C GLU A 45 8.34 29.20 1.40
N GLU A 46 8.27 28.09 0.65
CA GLU A 46 8.08 28.10 -0.80
C GLU A 46 6.70 28.66 -1.21
N GLY A 47 5.66 28.44 -0.40
CA GLY A 47 4.35 29.06 -0.54
C GLY A 47 3.49 28.54 -1.70
N PHE A 48 3.97 27.56 -2.47
CA PHE A 48 3.24 26.99 -3.60
C PHE A 48 2.13 26.02 -3.15
N TRP A 49 2.42 25.16 -2.17
CA TRP A 49 1.48 24.15 -1.67
C TRP A 49 0.75 24.62 -0.40
N ILE A 50 -0.54 24.34 -0.32
CA ILE A 50 -1.31 24.46 0.93
C ILE A 50 -1.02 23.25 1.82
N TYR A 51 -0.41 23.49 2.97
CA TYR A 51 0.09 22.43 3.85
C TYR A 51 -0.89 22.02 4.94
N ASN A 52 -1.36 20.76 4.93
CA ASN A 52 -2.29 20.17 5.92
C ASN A 52 -3.55 21.02 6.21
N ASP A 53 -4.04 21.76 5.21
CA ASP A 53 -5.20 22.64 5.35
C ASP A 53 -6.14 22.46 4.14
N LEU A 54 -6.79 21.30 4.10
CA LEU A 54 -7.77 20.97 3.07
C LEU A 54 -8.94 21.98 3.03
N PRO A 55 -9.53 22.44 4.17
CA PRO A 55 -10.56 23.47 4.12
C PRO A 55 -10.13 24.73 3.36
N LYS A 56 -8.91 25.23 3.61
CA LYS A 56 -8.35 26.37 2.85
C LYS A 56 -8.15 26.04 1.37
N ALA A 57 -7.70 24.84 1.05
CA ALA A 57 -7.53 24.41 -0.34
C ALA A 57 -8.87 24.39 -1.10
N PHE A 58 -9.91 23.80 -0.51
CA PHE A 58 -11.26 23.78 -1.11
C PHE A 58 -11.83 25.20 -1.28
N ALA A 59 -11.68 26.06 -0.26
CA ALA A 59 -12.11 27.45 -0.35
C ALA A 59 -11.36 28.20 -1.47
N LYS A 60 -10.05 28.01 -1.60
CA LYS A 60 -9.24 28.66 -2.64
C LYS A 60 -9.58 28.15 -4.04
N ALA A 61 -9.85 26.86 -4.19
CA ALA A 61 -10.28 26.28 -5.45
C ALA A 61 -11.64 26.84 -5.88
N LYS A 62 -12.59 26.92 -4.94
CA LYS A 62 -13.89 27.54 -5.18
C LYS A 62 -13.76 29.00 -5.60
N GLN A 63 -12.89 29.76 -4.93
CA GLN A 63 -12.66 31.18 -5.25
C GLN A 63 -12.00 31.38 -6.62
N SER A 64 -11.03 30.54 -6.97
CA SER A 64 -10.24 30.69 -8.20
C SER A 64 -10.87 30.02 -9.43
N GLY A 65 -11.84 29.13 -9.23
CA GLY A 65 -12.38 28.28 -10.29
C GLY A 65 -11.41 27.23 -10.80
N LYS A 66 -10.26 27.01 -10.14
CA LYS A 66 -9.29 25.96 -10.50
C LYS A 66 -9.69 24.61 -9.86
N PRO A 67 -9.35 23.47 -10.48
CA PRO A 67 -9.41 22.17 -9.81
C PRO A 67 -8.43 22.08 -8.64
N LEU A 68 -8.69 21.17 -7.69
CA LEU A 68 -7.72 20.82 -6.65
C LEU A 68 -6.84 19.65 -7.10
N LEU A 69 -5.58 19.72 -6.68
CA LEU A 69 -4.68 18.58 -6.61
C LEU A 69 -4.33 18.35 -5.13
N VAL A 70 -4.79 17.24 -4.55
CA VAL A 70 -4.46 16.88 -3.17
C VAL A 70 -3.48 15.70 -3.19
N VAL A 71 -2.30 15.89 -2.62
CA VAL A 71 -1.28 14.85 -2.46
C VAL A 71 -1.27 14.39 -1.01
N LEU A 72 -1.70 13.15 -0.77
CA LEU A 72 -1.59 12.45 0.52
C LEU A 72 -0.24 11.74 0.57
N ARG A 73 0.62 12.04 1.55
CA ARG A 73 1.97 11.44 1.65
C ARG A 73 2.46 11.29 3.09
N CYS A 74 2.93 10.10 3.49
CA CYS A 74 3.61 9.95 4.80
C CYS A 74 5.04 10.51 4.77
N ILE A 75 5.52 10.99 5.91
CA ILE A 75 6.91 11.44 6.10
C ILE A 75 7.63 10.54 7.11
N PRO A 76 8.81 9.99 6.76
CA PRO A 76 9.35 9.92 5.40
C PRO A 76 8.53 8.95 4.54
N CYS A 77 8.44 9.19 3.23
CA CYS A 77 7.96 8.16 2.31
C CYS A 77 9.14 7.46 1.63
N HIS A 78 9.66 6.39 2.27
CA HIS A 78 10.70 5.54 1.68
C HIS A 78 10.24 4.83 0.39
N GLU A 79 8.93 4.67 0.26
CA GLU A 79 8.29 3.89 -0.79
C GLU A 79 7.88 4.76 -2.01
N CYS A 80 8.18 6.06 -2.00
CA CYS A 80 7.73 7.03 -3.01
C CYS A 80 8.87 7.77 -3.74
N VAL A 81 10.13 7.30 -3.64
CA VAL A 81 11.33 8.08 -4.02
C VAL A 81 11.30 8.65 -5.44
N LYS A 82 10.54 8.06 -6.37
CA LYS A 82 10.42 8.56 -7.76
C LYS A 82 9.34 9.62 -7.99
N LEU A 83 8.39 9.78 -7.08
CA LEU A 83 7.38 10.83 -7.07
C LEU A 83 7.66 11.82 -5.94
N ASP A 84 8.94 11.96 -5.57
CA ASP A 84 9.36 12.92 -4.57
C ASP A 84 9.04 14.34 -5.04
N ASP A 85 8.65 15.22 -4.12
CA ASP A 85 8.13 16.54 -4.49
C ASP A 85 9.20 17.37 -5.18
N GLU A 86 10.47 17.21 -4.82
CA GLU A 86 11.57 17.86 -5.53
C GLU A 86 11.64 17.44 -7.00
N LEU A 87 11.40 16.15 -7.30
CA LEU A 87 11.35 15.67 -8.68
C LEU A 87 10.12 16.20 -9.41
N VAL A 88 8.96 16.21 -8.74
CA VAL A 88 7.69 16.67 -9.33
C VAL A 88 7.68 18.19 -9.56
N ASP A 89 8.18 18.96 -8.61
CA ASP A 89 8.17 20.43 -8.64
C ASP A 89 9.26 21.01 -9.56
N GLN A 90 10.28 20.22 -9.90
CA GLN A 90 11.31 20.58 -10.88
C GLN A 90 11.08 19.98 -12.27
N ASP A 91 10.11 19.07 -12.41
CA ASP A 91 9.83 18.44 -13.70
C ASP A 91 9.26 19.47 -14.71
N PRO A 92 9.88 19.61 -15.90
CA PRO A 92 9.52 20.65 -16.87
C PRO A 92 8.13 20.46 -17.50
N VAL A 93 7.54 19.27 -17.40
CA VAL A 93 6.20 18.96 -17.91
C VAL A 93 5.15 19.08 -16.80
N ILE A 94 5.44 18.57 -15.60
CA ILE A 94 4.48 18.55 -14.49
C ILE A 94 4.35 19.92 -13.85
N ARG A 95 5.44 20.63 -13.58
CA ARG A 95 5.38 21.91 -12.86
C ARG A 95 4.44 22.95 -13.50
N PRO A 96 4.43 23.15 -14.84
CA PRO A 96 3.46 24.03 -15.49
C PRO A 96 2.01 23.53 -15.43
N LEU A 97 1.79 22.21 -15.30
CA LEU A 97 0.46 21.66 -15.05
C LEU A 97 0.00 21.99 -13.63
N LEU A 98 0.88 21.88 -12.63
CA LEU A 98 0.57 22.19 -11.23
C LEU A 98 0.06 23.63 -11.05
N ASP A 99 0.57 24.61 -11.82
CA ASP A 99 0.09 26.00 -11.78
C ASP A 99 -1.39 26.16 -12.13
N LYS A 100 -1.98 25.16 -12.81
CA LYS A 100 -3.40 25.13 -13.18
C LYS A 100 -4.29 24.54 -12.07
N PHE A 101 -3.71 24.08 -10.97
CA PHE A 101 -4.43 23.54 -9.82
C PHE A 101 -4.29 24.44 -8.59
N VAL A 102 -5.19 24.27 -7.64
CA VAL A 102 -4.91 24.58 -6.23
C VAL A 102 -4.29 23.32 -5.62
N CYS A 103 -3.00 23.42 -5.31
CA CYS A 103 -2.20 22.30 -4.83
C CYS A 103 -2.21 22.23 -3.29
N ALA A 104 -2.56 21.07 -2.74
CA ALA A 104 -2.57 20.82 -1.31
C ALA A 104 -1.74 19.58 -0.97
N ARG A 105 -0.86 19.73 0.02
CA ARG A 105 -0.02 18.68 0.55
C ARG A 105 -0.58 18.24 1.90
N GLN A 106 -1.00 16.99 2.01
CA GLN A 106 -1.57 16.41 3.22
C GLN A 106 -0.67 15.28 3.72
N VAL A 107 0.02 15.51 4.84
CA VAL A 107 1.07 14.60 5.36
C VAL A 107 0.63 13.74 6.54
N SER A 108 -0.65 13.82 6.87
CA SER A 108 -1.30 13.12 7.98
C SER A 108 -2.73 12.78 7.57
N THR A 109 -3.30 11.74 8.18
CA THR A 109 -4.71 11.41 7.97
C THR A 109 -5.63 11.83 9.12
N ASN A 110 -5.10 12.55 10.12
CA ASN A 110 -5.88 13.13 11.19
C ASN A 110 -6.96 14.06 10.60
N GLY A 111 -8.22 13.86 10.98
CA GLY A 111 -9.34 14.68 10.49
C GLY A 111 -9.65 14.52 8.99
N LEU A 112 -9.03 13.56 8.30
CA LEU A 112 -9.24 13.35 6.86
C LEU A 112 -10.69 12.93 6.60
N ASP A 113 -11.34 13.56 5.61
CA ASP A 113 -12.70 13.19 5.19
C ASP A 113 -12.70 11.85 4.45
N LEU A 114 -13.18 10.79 5.12
CA LEU A 114 -13.22 9.43 4.58
C LEU A 114 -14.34 9.21 3.56
N GLU A 115 -15.25 10.17 3.37
CA GLU A 115 -16.25 10.13 2.32
C GLU A 115 -15.68 10.60 0.98
N ILE A 116 -14.72 11.52 1.02
CA ILE A 116 -14.03 12.03 -0.18
C ILE A 116 -12.78 11.20 -0.47
N PHE A 117 -11.90 11.02 0.51
CA PHE A 117 -10.57 10.45 0.32
C PHE A 117 -10.56 8.93 0.56
N GLN A 118 -11.16 8.20 -0.37
CA GLN A 118 -11.13 6.73 -0.39
C GLN A 118 -10.07 6.23 -1.38
N TYR A 119 -9.05 5.55 -0.87
CA TYR A 119 -7.93 4.98 -1.62
C TYR A 119 -7.38 3.75 -0.88
N ASP A 120 -6.45 3.02 -1.51
CA ASP A 120 -5.75 1.93 -0.84
C ASP A 120 -4.87 2.50 0.28
N THR A 121 -5.32 2.36 1.51
CA THR A 121 -4.67 2.93 2.70
C THR A 121 -3.33 2.26 3.00
N ASP A 122 -3.04 1.12 2.38
CA ASP A 122 -1.73 0.47 2.48
C ASP A 122 -0.68 1.17 1.62
N GLN A 123 -1.10 2.14 0.80
CA GLN A 123 -0.22 3.04 0.06
C GLN A 123 0.16 4.24 0.92
N SER A 124 1.45 4.56 0.96
CA SER A 124 1.98 5.75 1.64
C SER A 124 1.89 7.02 0.78
N PHE A 125 1.37 6.91 -0.45
CA PHE A 125 1.16 8.01 -1.38
C PHE A 125 -0.11 7.80 -2.20
N ALA A 126 -0.91 8.86 -2.30
CA ALA A 126 -2.06 8.92 -3.18
C ALA A 126 -2.28 10.37 -3.61
N VAL A 127 -2.76 10.56 -4.83
CA VAL A 127 -3.09 11.86 -5.40
C VAL A 127 -4.56 11.85 -5.80
N PHE A 128 -5.25 12.94 -5.48
CA PHE A 128 -6.63 13.15 -5.87
C PHE A 128 -6.73 14.42 -6.72
N ILE A 129 -7.37 14.30 -7.87
CA ILE A 129 -7.72 15.42 -8.74
C ILE A 129 -9.22 15.67 -8.58
N LEU A 130 -9.60 16.86 -8.11
CA LEU A 130 -10.95 17.14 -7.62
C LEU A 130 -11.51 18.45 -8.17
N ASN A 131 -12.84 18.56 -8.20
CA ASN A 131 -13.53 19.84 -8.21
C ASN A 131 -13.64 20.40 -6.78
N ALA A 132 -13.83 21.71 -6.64
CA ALA A 132 -14.06 22.39 -5.37
C ALA A 132 -15.36 21.95 -4.65
N ASP A 133 -16.30 21.32 -5.35
CA ASP A 133 -17.51 20.72 -4.75
C ASP A 133 -17.28 19.31 -4.15
N GLY A 134 -16.05 18.79 -4.21
CA GLY A 134 -15.71 17.44 -3.74
C GLY A 134 -15.91 16.33 -4.78
N THR A 135 -16.31 16.66 -6.01
CA THR A 135 -16.34 15.69 -7.12
C THR A 135 -14.93 15.21 -7.44
N VAL A 136 -14.72 13.89 -7.45
CA VAL A 136 -13.44 13.27 -7.81
C VAL A 136 -13.35 13.09 -9.32
N TYR A 137 -12.38 13.73 -9.95
CA TYR A 137 -12.07 13.50 -11.36
C TYR A 137 -11.17 12.29 -11.56
N GLY A 138 -10.25 12.02 -10.63
CA GLY A 138 -9.50 10.78 -10.62
C GLY A 138 -8.50 10.67 -9.49
N ARG A 139 -7.93 9.48 -9.38
CA ARG A 139 -6.90 9.12 -8.41
C ARG A 139 -5.59 8.80 -9.14
N PHE A 140 -4.47 8.93 -8.46
CA PHE A 140 -3.16 8.46 -8.92
C PHE A 140 -2.32 8.00 -7.72
N GLY A 141 -1.32 7.15 -7.93
CA GLY A 141 -0.50 6.57 -6.87
C GLY A 141 -1.02 5.20 -6.45
N THR A 142 -0.37 4.14 -6.95
CA THR A 142 -0.65 2.76 -6.58
C THR A 142 0.58 1.86 -6.75
N ARG A 143 0.48 0.62 -6.25
CA ARG A 143 1.45 -0.45 -6.49
C ARG A 143 0.79 -1.82 -6.41
N SER A 144 1.42 -2.78 -7.06
CA SER A 144 1.06 -4.18 -7.11
C SER A 144 1.90 -5.05 -6.16
N HIS A 145 3.04 -4.54 -5.67
CA HIS A 145 3.89 -5.22 -4.70
C HIS A 145 4.66 -4.22 -3.83
N ARG A 146 5.26 -4.69 -2.72
CA ARG A 146 6.08 -3.86 -1.83
C ARG A 146 7.37 -3.35 -2.48
N THR A 147 7.85 -3.97 -3.55
CA THR A 147 9.16 -3.65 -4.14
C THR A 147 9.11 -3.37 -5.63
N ASP A 148 7.95 -3.57 -6.26
CA ASP A 148 7.74 -3.31 -7.69
C ASP A 148 6.80 -2.11 -7.84
N TRP A 149 7.39 -0.99 -8.22
CA TRP A 149 6.73 0.31 -8.42
C TRP A 149 6.82 0.76 -9.87
N LEU A 150 7.86 0.29 -10.57
CA LEU A 150 8.18 0.70 -11.94
C LEU A 150 7.06 0.34 -12.91
N GLY A 151 6.35 -0.75 -12.63
CA GLY A 151 5.22 -1.20 -13.43
C GLY A 151 3.91 -0.46 -13.17
N ASP A 152 3.81 0.39 -12.15
CA ASP A 152 2.51 0.86 -11.65
C ASP A 152 2.36 2.40 -11.60
N VAL A 153 3.46 3.17 -11.53
CA VAL A 153 3.45 4.64 -11.55
C VAL A 153 4.66 5.22 -12.29
N SER A 154 4.49 6.40 -12.91
CA SER A 154 5.58 7.19 -13.48
C SER A 154 5.27 8.70 -13.45
N LEU A 155 6.28 9.56 -13.64
CA LEU A 155 6.10 11.01 -13.76
C LEU A 155 5.30 11.36 -15.02
N GLU A 156 5.55 10.67 -16.14
CA GLU A 156 4.78 10.82 -17.37
C GLU A 156 3.31 10.44 -17.17
N GLY A 157 3.04 9.35 -16.46
CA GLY A 157 1.68 8.95 -16.10
C GLY A 157 0.99 9.96 -15.21
N LEU A 158 1.70 10.58 -14.25
CA LEU A 158 1.17 11.68 -13.46
C LEU A 158 0.82 12.89 -14.34
N ALA A 159 1.72 13.29 -15.26
CA ALA A 159 1.45 14.39 -16.19
C ALA A 159 0.20 14.12 -17.04
N GLU A 160 0.05 12.90 -17.56
CA GLU A 160 -1.14 12.50 -18.33
C GLU A 160 -2.42 12.49 -17.48
N ALA A 161 -2.35 12.04 -16.23
CA ALA A 161 -3.47 12.12 -15.29
C ALA A 161 -3.87 13.58 -14.99
N LEU A 162 -2.90 14.48 -14.78
CA LEU A 162 -3.14 15.90 -14.57
C LEU A 162 -3.80 16.56 -15.78
N LYS A 163 -3.32 16.28 -17.00
CA LYS A 163 -3.95 16.76 -18.25
C LYS A 163 -5.40 16.28 -18.34
N GLY A 164 -5.66 15.00 -18.06
CA GLY A 164 -7.01 14.46 -18.06
C GLY A 164 -7.92 15.06 -16.98
N GLY A 165 -7.36 15.37 -15.81
CA GLY A 165 -8.08 16.10 -14.76
C GLY A 165 -8.51 17.50 -15.20
N LEU A 166 -7.64 18.22 -15.92
CA LEU A 166 -7.95 19.54 -16.50
C LEU A 166 -9.00 19.44 -17.60
N GLU A 167 -8.91 18.43 -18.48
CA GLU A 167 -9.92 18.16 -19.52
C GLU A 167 -11.29 17.88 -18.90
N LEU A 168 -11.34 17.07 -17.84
CA LEU A 168 -12.59 16.80 -17.12
C LEU A 168 -13.11 18.07 -16.44
N HIS A 169 -12.24 18.87 -15.84
CA HIS A 169 -12.63 20.10 -15.16
C HIS A 169 -13.21 21.15 -16.13
N LEU A 170 -12.58 21.35 -17.29
CA LEU A 170 -13.04 22.29 -18.31
C LEU A 170 -14.46 21.97 -18.80
N ASN A 171 -14.82 20.68 -18.85
CA ASN A 171 -16.12 20.21 -19.33
C ASN A 171 -17.16 20.00 -18.21
N TYR A 172 -16.82 20.29 -16.95
CA TYR A 172 -17.73 20.10 -15.82
C TYR A 172 -18.67 21.32 -15.70
N PRO A 173 -20.00 21.13 -15.49
CA PRO A 173 -20.69 19.89 -15.12
C PRO A 173 -21.27 19.05 -16.28
N THR A 174 -21.06 19.41 -17.55
CA THR A 174 -21.63 18.69 -18.70
C THR A 174 -21.22 17.21 -18.73
N ASN A 175 -20.01 16.89 -18.30
CA ASN A 175 -19.48 15.53 -18.20
C ASN A 175 -19.74 14.82 -16.86
N ARG A 176 -20.60 15.35 -15.96
CA ARG A 176 -20.81 14.82 -14.59
C ARG A 176 -21.07 13.31 -14.54
N LYS A 177 -21.77 12.75 -15.53
CA LYS A 177 -22.04 11.31 -15.60
C LYS A 177 -20.76 10.45 -15.67
N GLN A 178 -19.67 10.98 -16.25
CA GLN A 178 -18.40 10.27 -16.39
C GLN A 178 -17.56 10.24 -15.10
N VAL A 179 -17.98 10.95 -14.06
CA VAL A 179 -17.25 11.05 -12.79
C VAL A 179 -18.13 10.74 -11.56
N ALA A 180 -19.44 10.55 -11.76
CA ALA A 180 -20.38 10.29 -10.67
C ALA A 180 -20.02 9.02 -9.86
N GLY A 181 -19.56 7.96 -10.53
CA GLY A 181 -19.16 6.70 -9.87
C GLY A 181 -17.80 6.76 -9.14
N LYS A 182 -17.08 7.89 -9.20
CA LYS A 182 -15.74 8.03 -8.61
C LYS A 182 -15.75 8.30 -7.11
N ARG A 183 -16.94 8.42 -6.50
CA ARG A 183 -17.14 8.51 -5.05
C ARG A 183 -17.80 7.24 -4.53
N GLY A 184 -17.37 6.80 -3.36
CA GLY A 184 -17.91 5.61 -2.72
C GLY A 184 -19.14 5.92 -1.88
N GLY A 185 -19.67 4.86 -1.27
CA GLY A 185 -20.66 5.01 -0.21
C GLY A 185 -20.08 5.63 1.06
N LYS A 186 -20.99 5.89 2.00
CA LYS A 186 -20.65 6.43 3.33
C LYS A 186 -19.72 5.46 4.08
N PRO A 187 -18.58 5.93 4.61
CA PRO A 187 -17.69 5.13 5.45
C PRO A 187 -18.32 4.81 6.82
N GLU A 188 -17.74 3.85 7.53
CA GLU A 188 -18.18 3.47 8.89
C GLU A 188 -18.08 4.64 9.87
N VAL A 189 -17.06 5.49 9.70
CA VAL A 189 -16.85 6.73 10.44
C VAL A 189 -16.42 7.85 9.48
N ALA A 190 -16.72 9.10 9.82
CA ALA A 190 -16.44 10.24 8.93
C ALA A 190 -14.94 10.56 8.78
N SER A 191 -14.13 10.24 9.79
CA SER A 191 -12.71 10.58 9.86
C SER A 191 -11.92 9.54 10.68
N PRO A 192 -10.61 9.34 10.45
CA PRO A 192 -9.84 8.24 11.04
C PRO A 192 -9.84 8.18 12.56
N GLU A 193 -9.69 9.31 13.25
CA GLU A 193 -9.65 9.37 14.71
C GLU A 193 -10.97 8.91 15.36
N LYS A 194 -12.07 8.84 14.59
CA LYS A 194 -13.36 8.35 15.11
C LYS A 194 -13.48 6.83 15.16
N TYR A 195 -12.52 6.09 14.60
CA TYR A 195 -12.49 4.65 14.83
C TYR A 195 -12.17 4.33 16.31
N PRO A 196 -12.85 3.36 16.94
CA PRO A 196 -12.63 3.04 18.36
C PRO A 196 -11.17 2.72 18.72
N SER A 197 -10.41 2.09 17.81
CA SER A 197 -8.99 1.76 18.06
C SER A 197 -8.05 2.96 18.05
N LEU A 198 -8.53 4.12 17.57
CA LEU A 198 -7.75 5.36 17.41
C LEU A 198 -8.25 6.51 18.30
N ALA A 199 -9.52 6.49 18.73
CA ALA A 199 -10.19 7.60 19.42
C ALA A 199 -9.47 8.15 20.66
N ASP A 200 -8.93 7.28 21.51
CA ASP A 200 -8.27 7.72 22.75
C ASP A 200 -6.80 8.12 22.56
N LYS A 201 -6.25 7.94 21.36
CA LYS A 201 -4.81 8.11 21.07
C LYS A 201 -4.52 9.29 20.17
N PHE A 202 -5.48 9.68 19.35
CA PHE A 202 -5.28 10.65 18.29
C PHE A 202 -6.40 11.68 18.26
N THR A 203 -6.09 12.87 17.75
CA THR A 203 -7.07 13.94 17.51
C THR A 203 -7.25 14.16 16.02
N ASP A 204 -8.12 15.10 15.65
CA ASP A 204 -8.35 15.53 14.26
C ASP A 204 -7.18 16.33 13.66
N ARG A 205 -6.12 16.61 14.43
CA ARG A 205 -4.96 17.39 13.98
C ARG A 205 -3.63 16.85 14.51
N LEU A 206 -2.55 17.25 13.84
CA LEU A 206 -1.19 17.03 14.33
C LEU A 206 -0.85 17.97 15.50
N ASN A 207 -0.08 17.49 16.46
CA ASN A 207 0.40 18.26 17.61
C ASN A 207 1.80 18.84 17.35
N TYR A 208 1.86 20.00 16.66
CA TYR A 208 3.13 20.69 16.40
C TYR A 208 3.77 21.32 17.65
N THR A 209 3.01 21.53 18.73
CA THR A 209 3.54 22.03 20.01
C THR A 209 4.19 20.95 20.88
N GLY A 210 3.85 19.68 20.63
CA GLY A 210 4.42 18.51 21.30
C GLY A 210 5.15 17.60 20.32
N ASP A 211 4.96 16.29 20.44
CA ASP A 211 5.52 15.29 19.52
C ASP A 211 4.61 15.14 18.28
N VAL A 212 5.04 15.72 17.16
CA VAL A 212 4.25 15.74 15.93
C VAL A 212 4.17 14.33 15.33
N ALA A 213 5.28 13.58 15.37
CA ALA A 213 5.35 12.26 14.77
C ALA A 213 4.42 11.26 15.48
N LYS A 214 4.36 11.27 16.81
CA LYS A 214 3.47 10.41 17.61
C LYS A 214 2.00 10.79 17.51
N SER A 215 1.68 12.05 17.17
CA SER A 215 0.30 12.50 16.99
C SER A 215 -0.30 12.14 15.62
N CYS A 216 0.51 11.63 14.69
CA CYS A 216 0.10 11.35 13.32
C CYS A 216 -0.62 10.00 13.20
N ILE A 217 -1.84 10.01 12.64
CA ILE A 217 -2.49 8.82 12.11
C ILE A 217 -1.93 8.56 10.72
N HIS A 218 -1.26 7.43 10.56
CA HIS A 218 -0.70 6.96 9.30
C HIS A 218 -1.79 6.38 8.38
N CYS A 219 -1.59 6.45 7.05
CA CYS A 219 -2.53 5.91 6.07
C CYS A 219 -2.98 4.48 6.39
N HIS A 220 -2.03 3.55 6.60
CA HIS A 220 -2.37 2.14 6.84
C HIS A 220 -3.19 1.92 8.12
N GLN A 221 -3.08 2.84 9.10
CA GLN A 221 -3.86 2.75 10.34
C GLN A 221 -5.35 2.95 10.10
N ILE A 222 -5.76 3.65 9.02
CA ILE A 222 -7.17 3.76 8.63
C ILE A 222 -7.72 2.36 8.31
N GLY A 223 -7.04 1.63 7.41
CA GLY A 223 -7.44 0.26 7.06
C GLY A 223 -7.39 -0.67 8.28
N ASP A 224 -6.34 -0.56 9.11
CA ASP A 224 -6.20 -1.40 10.31
C ASP A 224 -7.33 -1.15 11.30
N ALA A 225 -7.71 0.12 11.47
CA ALA A 225 -8.82 0.53 12.33
C ALA A 225 -10.18 0.07 11.76
N GLN A 226 -10.39 0.17 10.45
CA GLN A 226 -11.59 -0.32 9.79
C GLN A 226 -11.77 -1.83 9.99
N ARG A 227 -10.71 -2.62 9.83
CA ARG A 227 -10.77 -4.07 10.08
C ARG A 227 -10.99 -4.40 11.55
N SER A 228 -10.30 -3.69 12.43
CA SER A 228 -10.47 -3.83 13.88
C SER A 228 -11.90 -3.50 14.32
N TYR A 229 -12.56 -2.54 13.67
CA TYR A 229 -13.97 -2.19 13.93
C TYR A 229 -14.90 -3.40 13.73
N TYR A 230 -14.74 -4.16 12.65
CA TYR A 230 -15.51 -5.39 12.43
C TYR A 230 -15.06 -6.52 13.36
N TRP A 231 -13.76 -6.79 13.39
CA TRP A 231 -13.19 -7.92 14.12
C TRP A 231 -13.49 -7.88 15.62
N ASN A 232 -13.26 -6.73 16.26
CA ASN A 232 -13.47 -6.56 17.70
C ASN A 232 -14.95 -6.45 18.09
N SER A 233 -15.83 -6.15 17.15
CA SER A 233 -17.29 -6.20 17.38
C SER A 233 -17.90 -7.58 17.10
N GLY A 234 -17.06 -8.60 16.81
CA GLY A 234 -17.50 -9.96 16.50
C GLY A 234 -18.22 -10.08 15.15
N LYS A 235 -18.15 -9.05 14.31
CA LYS A 235 -18.68 -9.03 12.95
C LYS A 235 -17.63 -9.59 11.98
N GLN A 236 -18.10 -10.24 10.92
CA GLN A 236 -17.22 -10.65 9.84
C GLN A 236 -16.65 -9.41 9.14
N ILE A 237 -15.35 -9.45 8.82
CA ILE A 237 -14.73 -8.41 8.00
C ILE A 237 -15.29 -8.55 6.57
N PRO A 238 -15.91 -7.50 6.00
CA PRO A 238 -16.41 -7.57 4.63
C PRO A 238 -15.28 -7.88 3.63
N GLU A 239 -15.54 -8.67 2.60
CA GLU A 239 -14.50 -9.04 1.62
C GLU A 239 -13.87 -7.85 0.93
N LYS A 240 -14.62 -6.77 0.67
CA LYS A 240 -14.08 -5.54 0.11
C LYS A 240 -13.04 -4.86 1.01
N VAL A 241 -13.15 -5.06 2.33
CA VAL A 241 -12.24 -4.52 3.36
C VAL A 241 -11.05 -5.47 3.55
N LEU A 242 -11.28 -6.78 3.40
CA LEU A 242 -10.22 -7.80 3.48
C LEU A 242 -9.31 -7.77 2.25
N PHE A 243 -9.89 -7.65 1.05
CA PHE A 243 -9.21 -7.53 -0.24
C PHE A 243 -9.48 -6.12 -0.85
N PRO A 244 -8.85 -5.08 -0.28
CA PRO A 244 -9.05 -3.71 -0.73
C PRO A 244 -8.32 -3.46 -2.06
N TYR A 245 -8.90 -2.63 -2.92
CA TYR A 245 -8.32 -2.16 -4.19
C TYR A 245 -7.57 -3.23 -5.01
N PRO A 246 -8.27 -4.29 -5.50
CA PRO A 246 -7.63 -5.32 -6.32
C PRO A 246 -6.92 -4.72 -7.52
N HIS A 247 -5.66 -5.12 -7.74
CA HIS A 247 -4.86 -4.62 -8.86
C HIS A 247 -5.36 -5.24 -10.18
N PRO A 248 -5.46 -4.50 -11.31
CA PRO A 248 -5.93 -5.06 -12.58
C PRO A 248 -5.09 -6.24 -13.10
N LYS A 249 -3.82 -6.34 -12.69
CA LYS A 249 -2.95 -7.51 -12.91
C LYS A 249 -3.60 -8.83 -12.47
N THR A 250 -4.42 -8.81 -11.41
CA THR A 250 -5.15 -10.00 -10.92
C THR A 250 -6.21 -10.53 -11.90
N LEU A 251 -6.62 -9.69 -12.86
CA LEU A 251 -7.53 -10.05 -13.95
C LEU A 251 -6.78 -10.34 -15.25
N GLY A 252 -5.45 -10.32 -15.24
CA GLY A 252 -4.59 -10.39 -16.42
C GLY A 252 -4.53 -9.10 -17.24
N LEU A 253 -5.01 -7.97 -16.70
CA LEU A 253 -4.95 -6.67 -17.36
C LEU A 253 -3.69 -5.91 -16.93
N ILE A 254 -2.75 -5.74 -17.86
CA ILE A 254 -1.51 -4.96 -17.63
C ILE A 254 -1.68 -3.60 -18.31
N LEU A 255 -1.64 -2.53 -17.52
CA LEU A 255 -1.78 -1.15 -18.00
C LEU A 255 -0.41 -0.49 -18.09
N ASP A 256 -0.24 0.39 -19.07
CA ASP A 256 0.97 1.21 -19.21
C ASP A 256 1.00 2.29 -18.12
N PRO A 257 1.99 2.29 -17.20
CA PRO A 257 2.08 3.28 -16.13
C PRO A 257 2.36 4.70 -16.61
N LYS A 258 2.73 4.88 -17.90
CA LYS A 258 3.05 6.18 -18.50
C LYS A 258 1.86 6.84 -19.20
N GLN A 259 0.72 6.16 -19.31
CA GLN A 259 -0.43 6.60 -20.11
C GLN A 259 -1.75 6.47 -19.32
N ARG A 260 -2.79 7.19 -19.74
CA ARG A 260 -4.13 7.06 -19.15
C ARG A 260 -4.81 5.77 -19.61
N ALA A 261 -4.88 4.80 -18.71
CA ALA A 261 -5.68 3.57 -18.87
C ALA A 261 -5.48 2.85 -20.22
N THR A 262 -4.24 2.88 -20.71
CA THR A 262 -3.84 2.19 -21.94
C THR A 262 -3.38 0.78 -21.60
N VAL A 263 -3.89 -0.20 -22.33
CA VAL A 263 -3.52 -1.61 -22.17
C VAL A 263 -2.13 -1.84 -22.76
N GLN A 264 -1.17 -2.16 -21.91
CA GLN A 264 0.18 -2.54 -22.33
C GLN A 264 0.18 -3.98 -22.83
N SER A 265 -0.42 -4.90 -22.06
CA SER A 265 -0.55 -6.30 -22.43
C SER A 265 -1.71 -6.96 -21.69
N VAL A 266 -2.10 -8.13 -22.19
CA VAL A 266 -3.14 -8.97 -21.60
C VAL A 266 -2.54 -10.35 -21.40
N LEU A 267 -2.71 -10.91 -20.20
CA LEU A 267 -2.18 -12.25 -19.89
C LEU A 267 -3.08 -13.32 -20.55
N PRO A 268 -2.49 -14.39 -21.12
CA PRO A 268 -3.25 -15.52 -21.65
C PRO A 268 -4.15 -16.15 -20.58
N GLU A 269 -5.27 -16.72 -21.02
CA GLU A 269 -6.26 -17.45 -20.21
C GLU A 269 -6.88 -16.61 -19.09
N SER A 270 -6.75 -15.28 -19.16
CA SER A 270 -7.22 -14.36 -18.13
C SER A 270 -8.61 -13.79 -18.41
N ILE A 271 -9.24 -13.20 -17.39
CA ILE A 271 -10.52 -12.50 -17.52
C ILE A 271 -10.41 -11.35 -18.55
N ALA A 272 -9.29 -10.63 -18.55
CA ALA A 272 -9.06 -9.56 -19.51
C ALA A 272 -8.96 -10.10 -20.95
N GLU A 273 -8.31 -11.24 -21.18
CA GLU A 273 -8.26 -11.87 -22.51
C GLU A 273 -9.64 -12.31 -22.97
N GLN A 274 -10.39 -12.97 -22.08
CA GLN A 274 -11.75 -13.44 -22.34
C GLN A 274 -12.71 -12.30 -22.68
N SER A 275 -12.52 -11.10 -22.11
CA SER A 275 -13.28 -9.90 -22.48
C SER A 275 -12.96 -9.35 -23.88
N GLY A 276 -11.91 -9.85 -24.53
CA GLY A 276 -11.44 -9.40 -25.84
C GLY A 276 -10.58 -8.13 -25.82
N LEU A 277 -10.06 -7.71 -24.65
CA LEU A 277 -9.07 -6.63 -24.56
C LEU A 277 -7.77 -7.03 -25.26
N ARG A 278 -7.06 -6.04 -25.81
CA ARG A 278 -5.80 -6.24 -26.54
C ARG A 278 -4.80 -5.15 -26.18
N ALA A 279 -3.51 -5.44 -26.35
CA ALA A 279 -2.47 -4.43 -26.26
C ALA A 279 -2.77 -3.24 -27.21
N GLY A 280 -2.55 -2.02 -26.72
CA GLY A 280 -2.83 -0.77 -27.43
C GLY A 280 -4.27 -0.25 -27.29
N ASP A 281 -5.17 -1.01 -26.69
CA ASP A 281 -6.51 -0.52 -26.33
C ASP A 281 -6.41 0.63 -25.32
N ILE A 282 -7.21 1.68 -25.50
CA ILE A 282 -7.34 2.78 -24.54
C ILE A 282 -8.72 2.69 -23.90
N ILE A 283 -8.78 2.40 -22.60
CA ILE A 283 -10.05 2.33 -21.86
C ILE A 283 -10.57 3.76 -21.65
N GLN A 284 -11.56 4.16 -22.44
CA GLN A 284 -12.17 5.49 -22.36
C GLN A 284 -13.18 5.59 -21.22
N LEU A 285 -13.96 4.53 -21.00
CA LEU A 285 -14.84 4.40 -19.84
C LEU A 285 -14.75 2.99 -19.27
N ILE A 286 -14.78 2.90 -17.93
CA ILE A 286 -14.91 1.66 -17.16
C ILE A 286 -16.02 1.88 -16.14
N ASP A 287 -17.05 1.04 -16.17
CA ASP A 287 -18.28 1.24 -15.38
C ASP A 287 -18.88 2.66 -15.54
N GLY A 288 -18.87 3.16 -16.78
CA GLY A 288 -19.32 4.51 -17.12
C GLY A 288 -18.40 5.66 -16.67
N GLN A 289 -17.27 5.37 -16.02
CA GLN A 289 -16.35 6.37 -15.47
C GLN A 289 -15.13 6.55 -16.36
N ASN A 290 -14.63 7.77 -16.53
CA ASN A 290 -13.41 8.06 -17.29
C ASN A 290 -12.15 7.83 -16.41
N PRO A 291 -11.32 6.81 -16.64
CA PRO A 291 -10.16 6.53 -15.80
C PRO A 291 -8.96 7.43 -16.15
N LEU A 292 -8.37 8.08 -15.14
CA LEU A 292 -7.15 8.88 -15.31
C LEU A 292 -5.87 8.10 -15.03
N SER A 293 -5.97 6.96 -14.34
CA SER A 293 -4.81 6.12 -14.01
C SER A 293 -5.22 4.70 -13.62
N ILE A 294 -4.23 3.85 -13.34
CA ILE A 294 -4.43 2.51 -12.76
C ILE A 294 -5.22 2.57 -11.45
N ALA A 295 -5.04 3.61 -10.63
CA ALA A 295 -5.76 3.77 -9.36
C ALA A 295 -7.27 3.98 -9.56
N ASP A 296 -7.70 4.58 -10.67
CA ASP A 296 -9.12 4.66 -11.02
C ASP A 296 -9.69 3.32 -11.50
N VAL A 297 -8.89 2.50 -12.17
CA VAL A 297 -9.30 1.13 -12.52
C VAL A 297 -9.47 0.30 -11.23
N GLN A 298 -8.51 0.39 -10.31
CA GLN A 298 -8.63 -0.24 -8.99
C GLN A 298 -9.81 0.29 -8.19
N TRP A 299 -10.17 1.57 -8.34
CA TRP A 299 -11.36 2.13 -7.74
C TRP A 299 -12.61 1.39 -8.20
N VAL A 300 -12.80 1.21 -9.52
CA VAL A 300 -13.95 0.46 -10.04
C VAL A 300 -13.94 -1.00 -9.56
N LEU A 301 -12.78 -1.66 -9.60
CA LEU A 301 -12.63 -3.01 -9.06
C LEU A 301 -12.98 -3.06 -7.56
N HIS A 302 -12.57 -2.06 -6.79
CA HIS A 302 -12.87 -1.96 -5.37
C HIS A 302 -14.37 -1.74 -5.09
N GLN A 303 -15.12 -1.09 -5.98
CA GLN A 303 -16.58 -0.96 -5.84
C GLN A 303 -17.34 -2.21 -6.31
N THR A 304 -16.72 -3.07 -7.12
CA THR A 304 -17.42 -4.24 -7.70
C THR A 304 -17.65 -5.34 -6.65
N PRO A 305 -18.89 -5.86 -6.47
CA PRO A 305 -19.19 -6.85 -5.45
C PRO A 305 -18.30 -8.10 -5.48
N ALA A 306 -18.07 -8.70 -4.31
CA ALA A 306 -17.32 -9.95 -4.17
C ALA A 306 -18.01 -11.16 -4.82
N SER A 307 -19.33 -11.11 -4.95
CA SER A 307 -20.14 -12.08 -5.70
C SER A 307 -19.85 -12.10 -7.20
N GLY A 308 -19.00 -11.17 -7.68
CA GLY A 308 -18.74 -10.98 -9.10
C GLY A 308 -19.73 -10.01 -9.73
N GLY A 309 -19.71 -9.98 -11.06
CA GLY A 309 -20.54 -9.10 -11.86
C GLY A 309 -19.83 -8.65 -13.14
N ASN A 310 -20.56 -7.86 -13.92
CA ASN A 310 -20.16 -7.43 -15.23
C ASN A 310 -19.74 -5.96 -15.17
N ILE A 311 -18.51 -5.66 -15.56
CA ILE A 311 -18.00 -4.28 -15.61
C ILE A 311 -17.95 -3.85 -17.08
N PRO A 312 -18.84 -2.96 -17.53
CA PRO A 312 -18.85 -2.52 -18.92
C PRO A 312 -17.63 -1.63 -19.21
N LEU A 313 -17.02 -1.84 -20.36
CA LEU A 313 -15.89 -1.08 -20.87
C LEU A 313 -16.25 -0.42 -22.21
N SER A 314 -15.81 0.83 -22.37
CA SER A 314 -15.74 1.51 -23.66
C SER A 314 -14.29 1.73 -24.01
N VAL A 315 -13.83 1.13 -25.10
CA VAL A 315 -12.42 1.09 -25.49
C VAL A 315 -12.23 1.76 -26.84
N LYS A 316 -11.16 2.53 -26.99
CA LYS A 316 -10.67 2.98 -28.30
C LYS A 316 -9.60 2.00 -28.79
N ARG A 317 -9.83 1.41 -29.95
CA ARG A 317 -8.88 0.54 -30.66
C ARG A 317 -8.64 1.10 -32.06
N GLY A 318 -7.46 1.67 -32.29
CA GLY A 318 -7.22 2.49 -33.48
C GLY A 318 -8.19 3.66 -33.54
N ASN A 319 -8.99 3.75 -34.61
CA ASN A 319 -10.02 4.79 -34.80
C ASN A 319 -11.43 4.36 -34.37
N HIS A 320 -11.60 3.13 -33.89
CA HIS A 320 -12.91 2.58 -33.55
C HIS A 320 -13.14 2.63 -32.04
N ARG A 321 -14.41 2.87 -31.68
CA ARG A 321 -14.92 2.69 -30.32
C ARG A 321 -15.57 1.31 -30.22
N ILE A 322 -15.12 0.51 -29.27
CA ILE A 322 -15.56 -0.87 -29.04
C ILE A 322 -16.14 -0.95 -27.63
N SER A 323 -17.28 -1.62 -27.49
CA SER A 323 -17.84 -1.95 -26.18
C SER A 323 -17.42 -3.36 -25.80
N LEU A 324 -16.80 -3.52 -24.63
CA LEU A 324 -16.36 -4.80 -24.06
C LEU A 324 -16.90 -4.91 -22.62
N GLU A 325 -16.65 -6.04 -21.96
CA GLU A 325 -17.13 -6.28 -20.61
C GLU A 325 -16.18 -7.21 -19.86
N LEU A 326 -15.75 -6.83 -18.64
CA LEU A 326 -15.05 -7.75 -17.75
C LEU A 326 -16.09 -8.54 -16.93
N GLN A 327 -16.10 -9.85 -17.09
CA GLN A 327 -16.97 -10.75 -16.34
C GLN A 327 -16.21 -11.30 -15.14
N LEU A 328 -16.54 -10.79 -13.95
CA LEU A 328 -15.91 -11.21 -12.71
C LEU A 328 -16.70 -12.35 -12.08
N PRO A 329 -16.09 -13.54 -11.85
CA PRO A 329 -16.76 -14.65 -11.18
C PRO A 329 -16.94 -14.38 -9.68
N PRO A 330 -17.76 -15.18 -8.97
CA PRO A 330 -17.75 -15.18 -7.51
C PRO A 330 -16.33 -15.39 -6.94
N SER A 331 -16.03 -14.76 -5.81
CA SER A 331 -14.72 -14.84 -5.13
C SER A 331 -13.52 -14.32 -5.96
N TRP A 332 -13.74 -13.60 -7.06
CA TRP A 332 -12.66 -13.06 -7.90
C TRP A 332 -11.62 -12.21 -7.14
N ARG A 333 -12.03 -11.57 -6.03
CA ARG A 333 -11.16 -10.75 -5.18
C ARG A 333 -10.05 -11.56 -4.51
N GLU A 334 -10.29 -12.84 -4.30
CA GLU A 334 -9.37 -13.74 -3.62
C GLU A 334 -8.11 -14.03 -4.45
N HIS A 335 -8.10 -13.67 -5.74
CA HIS A 335 -6.89 -13.66 -6.56
C HIS A 335 -5.88 -12.56 -6.15
N GLY A 336 -6.28 -11.63 -5.28
CA GLY A 336 -5.40 -10.61 -4.72
C GLY A 336 -4.48 -11.16 -3.62
N ASP A 337 -3.24 -10.66 -3.58
CA ASP A 337 -2.28 -11.04 -2.55
C ASP A 337 -2.33 -10.07 -1.34
N LEU A 338 -2.61 -10.62 -0.16
CA LEU A 338 -2.63 -9.92 1.12
C LEU A 338 -1.25 -9.90 1.80
N SER A 339 -0.35 -10.82 1.45
CA SER A 339 0.85 -11.14 2.23
C SER A 339 1.92 -10.05 2.22
N TRP A 340 2.01 -9.28 1.13
CA TRP A 340 2.97 -8.18 0.98
C TRP A 340 2.51 -6.87 1.62
N ARG A 341 1.21 -6.74 1.93
CA ARG A 341 0.60 -5.52 2.46
C ARG A 341 1.06 -5.24 3.88
N ALA A 342 1.09 -3.97 4.30
CA ALA A 342 1.42 -3.58 5.68
C ALA A 342 0.51 -4.29 6.70
N THR A 343 -0.74 -4.49 6.31
CA THR A 343 -1.86 -5.05 7.06
C THR A 343 -1.70 -6.54 7.36
N SER A 344 -0.88 -7.23 6.56
CA SER A 344 -0.47 -8.60 6.85
C SER A 344 0.15 -8.74 8.23
N TRP A 345 0.78 -7.70 8.79
CA TRP A 345 1.31 -7.74 10.15
C TRP A 345 0.19 -8.01 11.18
N ALA A 346 -0.92 -7.28 11.09
CA ALA A 346 -2.07 -7.50 11.95
C ALA A 346 -2.71 -8.88 11.72
N TYR A 347 -2.83 -9.33 10.47
CA TYR A 347 -3.37 -10.68 10.18
C TYR A 347 -2.52 -11.77 10.79
N ARG A 348 -1.19 -11.66 10.69
CA ARG A 348 -0.28 -12.61 11.33
C ARG A 348 -0.53 -12.68 12.83
N ARG A 349 -0.73 -11.53 13.51
CA ARG A 349 -1.16 -11.53 14.92
C ARG A 349 -2.44 -12.33 15.11
N MET A 350 -3.49 -11.96 14.38
CA MET A 350 -4.85 -12.45 14.55
C MET A 350 -4.96 -13.96 14.30
N VAL A 351 -4.45 -14.45 13.17
CA VAL A 351 -4.77 -15.81 12.70
C VAL A 351 -3.58 -16.76 12.67
N THR A 352 -2.35 -16.26 12.53
CA THR A 352 -1.16 -17.16 12.49
C THR A 352 -0.36 -17.16 13.79
N GLY A 353 -0.81 -16.47 14.82
CA GLY A 353 -0.07 -16.34 16.08
C GLY A 353 1.31 -15.69 15.89
N GLY A 354 1.43 -14.82 14.89
CA GLY A 354 2.61 -14.04 14.50
C GLY A 354 3.59 -14.75 13.56
N MET A 355 3.21 -15.85 12.92
CA MET A 355 4.04 -16.48 11.89
C MET A 355 4.05 -15.67 10.60
N LYS A 356 5.23 -15.50 10.00
CA LYS A 356 5.38 -15.16 8.58
C LYS A 356 5.61 -16.45 7.80
N LEU A 357 4.72 -16.72 6.86
CA LEU A 357 4.66 -17.96 6.09
C LEU A 357 5.02 -17.70 4.63
N VAL A 358 5.81 -18.59 4.04
CA VAL A 358 6.12 -18.56 2.60
C VAL A 358 5.99 -19.96 1.99
N PRO A 359 5.47 -20.11 0.77
CA PRO A 359 5.48 -21.40 0.09
C PRO A 359 6.91 -21.94 -0.01
N ILE A 360 7.07 -23.26 0.20
CA ILE A 360 8.35 -23.90 -0.06
C ILE A 360 8.56 -24.15 -1.57
N GLU A 361 9.83 -24.20 -1.97
CA GLU A 361 10.23 -24.52 -3.34
C GLU A 361 9.89 -25.97 -3.74
N ALA A 362 9.75 -26.22 -5.04
CA ALA A 362 9.36 -27.53 -5.59
C ALA A 362 10.28 -28.67 -5.15
N HIS A 363 11.60 -28.46 -5.18
CA HIS A 363 12.58 -29.47 -4.76
C HIS A 363 12.36 -29.90 -3.29
N LYS A 364 11.95 -28.96 -2.42
CA LYS A 364 11.72 -29.24 -1.01
C LYS A 364 10.42 -30.00 -0.80
N ARG A 365 9.40 -29.76 -1.65
CA ARG A 365 8.16 -30.56 -1.67
C ARG A 365 8.46 -32.01 -2.02
N GLU A 366 9.28 -32.25 -3.03
CA GLU A 366 9.68 -33.59 -3.47
C GLU A 366 10.42 -34.35 -2.37
N GLN A 367 11.40 -33.72 -1.71
CA GLN A 367 12.12 -34.31 -0.56
C GLN A 367 11.19 -34.72 0.59
N LEU A 368 10.05 -34.06 0.74
CA LEU A 368 9.08 -34.31 1.81
C LEU A 368 7.88 -35.14 1.32
N ASN A 369 7.88 -35.61 0.07
CA ASN A 369 6.77 -36.34 -0.57
C ASN A 369 5.43 -35.60 -0.46
N LEU A 370 5.45 -34.27 -0.63
CA LEU A 370 4.24 -33.43 -0.54
C LEU A 370 3.63 -33.19 -1.93
N GLY A 371 2.30 -33.32 -2.03
CA GLY A 371 1.57 -33.05 -3.26
C GLY A 371 1.68 -31.59 -3.70
N LYS A 372 1.72 -31.36 -5.02
CA LYS A 372 1.91 -30.02 -5.62
C LYS A 372 0.83 -29.00 -5.23
N LYS A 373 -0.40 -29.46 -5.01
CA LYS A 373 -1.57 -28.63 -4.67
C LYS A 373 -1.92 -28.61 -3.18
N LYS A 374 -1.09 -29.23 -2.33
CA LYS A 374 -1.31 -29.23 -0.88
C LYS A 374 -0.50 -28.14 -0.20
N MET A 375 -0.99 -27.70 0.96
CA MET A 375 -0.33 -26.74 1.83
C MET A 375 1.10 -27.21 2.12
N ALA A 376 2.05 -26.31 1.93
CA ALA A 376 3.42 -26.48 2.34
C ALA A 376 4.02 -25.08 2.56
N LEU A 377 3.81 -24.54 3.75
CA LEU A 377 4.16 -23.17 4.11
C LEU A 377 5.27 -23.16 5.17
N LEU A 378 6.45 -22.67 4.80
CA LEU A 378 7.58 -22.51 5.70
C LEU A 378 7.35 -21.37 6.69
N VAL A 379 7.54 -21.64 7.97
CA VAL A 379 7.66 -20.62 9.01
C VAL A 379 8.99 -19.90 8.85
N GLN A 380 8.98 -18.80 8.12
CA GLN A 380 10.16 -17.96 7.89
C GLN A 380 10.51 -17.13 9.14
N HIS A 381 9.49 -16.66 9.85
CA HIS A 381 9.64 -15.87 11.08
C HIS A 381 8.46 -16.12 12.03
N LEU A 382 8.68 -15.86 13.32
CA LEU A 382 7.68 -15.87 14.39
C LEU A 382 7.82 -14.58 15.19
N GLY A 383 6.69 -13.97 15.54
CA GLY A 383 6.68 -12.87 16.49
C GLY A 383 7.22 -13.30 17.86
N GLN A 384 7.88 -12.35 18.53
CA GLN A 384 8.64 -12.62 19.77
C GLN A 384 7.90 -12.22 21.05
N TYR A 385 6.97 -11.27 20.95
CA TYR A 385 6.32 -10.64 22.11
C TYR A 385 4.80 -10.56 21.95
N ASN A 386 4.09 -10.42 23.08
CA ASN A 386 2.66 -10.15 23.17
C ASN A 386 1.80 -11.15 22.34
N ALA A 387 0.69 -10.68 21.76
CA ALA A 387 -0.20 -11.48 20.92
C ALA A 387 0.54 -12.11 19.70
N HIS A 388 1.56 -11.44 19.18
CA HIS A 388 2.38 -11.95 18.07
C HIS A 388 3.26 -13.15 18.43
N ALA A 389 3.42 -13.50 19.71
CA ALA A 389 4.19 -14.68 20.11
C ALA A 389 3.33 -15.93 20.35
N ALA A 390 2.04 -15.92 19.98
CA ALA A 390 1.14 -17.03 20.28
C ALA A 390 1.60 -18.35 19.64
N ALA A 391 2.06 -18.35 18.39
CA ALA A 391 2.59 -19.55 17.73
C ALA A 391 3.90 -20.02 18.38
N LYS A 392 4.81 -19.09 18.70
CA LYS A 392 6.06 -19.40 19.41
C LYS A 392 5.77 -20.06 20.77
N ARG A 393 4.83 -19.51 21.55
CA ARG A 393 4.40 -20.06 22.84
C ARG A 393 3.78 -21.45 22.71
N ALA A 394 3.07 -21.71 21.62
CA ALA A 394 2.52 -23.04 21.33
C ALA A 394 3.58 -24.07 20.89
N GLY A 395 4.84 -23.65 20.69
CA GLY A 395 5.96 -24.54 20.37
C GLY A 395 6.34 -24.61 18.89
N LEU A 396 5.70 -23.80 18.03
CA LEU A 396 6.13 -23.62 16.63
C LEU A 396 7.48 -22.91 16.58
N ARG A 397 8.29 -23.25 15.57
CA ARG A 397 9.66 -22.78 15.40
C ARG A 397 9.90 -22.32 13.96
N LYS A 398 10.86 -21.39 13.79
CA LYS A 398 11.37 -21.03 12.47
C LYS A 398 11.90 -22.31 11.81
N GLY A 399 11.54 -22.54 10.55
CA GLY A 399 11.92 -23.75 9.82
C GLY A 399 10.85 -24.84 9.79
N ASP A 400 9.81 -24.76 10.63
CA ASP A 400 8.66 -25.66 10.52
C ASP A 400 7.94 -25.46 9.18
N ILE A 401 7.41 -26.53 8.60
CA ILE A 401 6.63 -26.48 7.36
C ILE A 401 5.19 -26.87 7.69
N LEU A 402 4.29 -25.90 7.69
CA LEU A 402 2.86 -26.13 7.87
C LEU A 402 2.32 -26.93 6.68
N VAL A 403 1.55 -27.96 6.98
CA VAL A 403 0.88 -28.85 6.02
C VAL A 403 -0.63 -28.96 6.27
N SER A 404 -1.11 -28.46 7.40
CA SER A 404 -2.53 -28.23 7.67
C SER A 404 -2.67 -27.04 8.63
N TYR A 405 -3.69 -26.21 8.39
CA TYR A 405 -4.11 -25.15 9.29
C TYR A 405 -5.62 -25.22 9.40
N ASP A 406 -6.12 -25.30 10.64
CA ASP A 406 -7.54 -25.31 10.93
C ASP A 406 -8.29 -26.43 10.17
N ASP A 407 -7.67 -27.62 10.21
CA ASP A 407 -8.10 -28.85 9.52
C ASP A 407 -8.19 -28.74 7.98
N ASN A 408 -7.60 -27.69 7.42
CA ASN A 408 -7.52 -27.45 5.98
C ASN A 408 -6.08 -27.59 5.47
N ALA A 409 -5.89 -28.51 4.53
CA ALA A 409 -4.59 -28.80 3.89
C ALA A 409 -4.48 -28.23 2.47
N ASP A 410 -5.43 -27.42 2.03
CA ASP A 410 -5.52 -26.86 0.68
C ASP A 410 -5.19 -25.35 0.62
N LEU A 411 -4.85 -24.72 1.76
CA LEU A 411 -4.40 -23.32 1.80
C LEU A 411 -2.91 -23.27 1.43
N THR A 412 -2.64 -23.03 0.16
CA THR A 412 -1.31 -23.07 -0.45
C THR A 412 -0.53 -21.76 -0.32
N THR A 413 -1.19 -20.65 0.05
CA THR A 413 -0.56 -19.34 0.27
C THR A 413 -0.87 -18.76 1.65
N GLU A 414 -0.04 -17.81 2.11
CA GLU A 414 -0.31 -17.08 3.35
C GLU A 414 -1.61 -16.26 3.25
N SER A 415 -1.92 -15.73 2.07
CA SER A 415 -3.13 -14.96 1.79
C SER A 415 -4.40 -15.81 1.89
N GLU A 416 -4.39 -17.02 1.35
CA GLU A 416 -5.48 -17.99 1.53
C GLU A 416 -5.68 -18.34 3.01
N LEU A 417 -4.60 -18.55 3.75
CA LEU A 417 -4.66 -18.82 5.18
C LEU A 417 -5.25 -17.65 5.97
N PHE A 418 -4.83 -16.41 5.68
CA PHE A 418 -5.43 -15.22 6.28
C PHE A 418 -6.93 -15.15 6.02
N ALA A 419 -7.32 -15.33 4.75
CA ALA A 419 -8.71 -15.19 4.37
C ALA A 419 -9.59 -16.30 4.96
N HIS A 420 -9.07 -17.53 5.07
CA HIS A 420 -9.73 -18.63 5.77
C HIS A 420 -9.91 -18.31 7.27
N GLY A 421 -8.84 -17.91 7.95
CA GLY A 421 -8.89 -17.60 9.38
C GLY A 421 -9.84 -16.45 9.73
N LEU A 422 -9.81 -15.38 8.94
CA LEU A 422 -10.63 -14.17 9.20
C LEU A 422 -12.11 -14.35 8.83
N ARG A 423 -12.45 -15.32 7.97
CA ARG A 423 -13.85 -15.65 7.61
C ARG A 423 -14.48 -16.61 8.61
N HIS A 424 -13.74 -17.61 9.07
CA HIS A 424 -14.32 -18.76 9.78
C HIS A 424 -14.07 -18.78 11.29
N ARG A 425 -13.28 -17.84 11.80
CA ARG A 425 -12.90 -17.81 13.22
C ARG A 425 -13.13 -16.44 13.84
N LYS A 426 -13.17 -16.43 15.17
CA LYS A 426 -13.34 -15.25 16.02
C LYS A 426 -12.24 -15.23 17.11
N PRO A 427 -11.95 -14.07 17.72
CA PRO A 427 -11.04 -13.99 18.87
C PRO A 427 -11.37 -15.03 19.93
N GLY A 428 -10.33 -15.70 20.44
CA GLY A 428 -10.45 -16.75 21.45
C GLY A 428 -10.74 -18.16 20.90
N ASN A 429 -11.15 -18.31 19.63
CA ASN A 429 -11.18 -19.62 18.98
C ASN A 429 -9.78 -20.24 18.97
N ARG A 430 -9.70 -21.57 18.92
CA ARG A 430 -8.45 -22.32 18.80
C ARG A 430 -8.39 -22.98 17.44
N VAL A 431 -7.23 -22.94 16.80
CA VAL A 431 -6.99 -23.58 15.51
C VAL A 431 -5.90 -24.62 15.62
N SER A 432 -6.17 -25.80 15.05
CA SER A 432 -5.22 -26.90 14.90
C SER A 432 -4.19 -26.56 13.82
N ILE A 433 -2.93 -26.92 14.04
CA ILE A 433 -1.87 -26.78 13.05
C ILE A 433 -1.08 -28.08 13.01
N ILE A 434 -0.90 -28.64 11.82
CA ILE A 434 0.03 -29.74 11.58
C ILE A 434 1.23 -29.18 10.83
N ALA A 435 2.42 -29.36 11.39
CA ALA A 435 3.66 -28.96 10.74
C ALA A 435 4.71 -30.08 10.72
N ILE A 436 5.59 -30.05 9.73
CA ILE A 436 6.73 -30.96 9.60
C ILE A 436 7.96 -30.30 10.21
N ARG A 437 8.62 -31.00 11.14
CA ARG A 437 9.91 -30.63 11.73
C ARG A 437 10.83 -31.84 11.72
N GLY A 438 12.00 -31.72 11.09
CA GLY A 438 12.95 -32.84 10.98
C GLY A 438 12.34 -34.10 10.35
N GLY A 439 11.44 -33.92 9.37
CA GLY A 439 10.74 -35.02 8.68
C GLY A 439 9.56 -35.64 9.44
N LYS A 440 9.29 -35.22 10.68
CA LYS A 440 8.17 -35.72 11.49
C LYS A 440 7.02 -34.72 11.52
N LYS A 441 5.78 -35.21 11.45
CA LYS A 441 4.59 -34.41 11.70
C LYS A 441 4.46 -34.11 13.19
N MET A 442 4.14 -32.87 13.50
CA MET A 442 3.89 -32.36 14.84
C MET A 442 2.57 -31.59 14.82
N GLU A 443 1.80 -31.72 15.90
CA GLU A 443 0.54 -31.03 16.08
C GLU A 443 0.71 -29.88 17.08
N PHE A 444 0.09 -28.75 16.76
CA PHE A 444 0.09 -27.56 17.58
C PHE A 444 -1.33 -27.00 17.63
N THR A 445 -1.60 -26.20 18.65
CA THR A 445 -2.85 -25.45 18.72
C THR A 445 -2.57 -24.03 19.17
N ILE A 446 -2.99 -23.07 18.36
CA ILE A 446 -2.82 -21.64 18.67
C ILE A 446 -4.19 -20.97 18.89
N PRO A 447 -4.28 -19.99 19.79
CA PRO A 447 -5.46 -19.15 19.91
C PRO A 447 -5.50 -18.06 18.83
N ILE A 448 -6.67 -17.85 18.24
CA ILE A 448 -6.98 -16.70 17.40
C ILE A 448 -6.98 -15.44 18.28
N GLN A 449 -6.16 -14.46 17.90
CA GLN A 449 -5.94 -13.24 18.68
C GLN A 449 -7.01 -12.18 18.34
N PRO A 450 -7.31 -11.27 19.29
CA PRO A 450 -8.00 -10.02 18.97
C PRO A 450 -7.18 -9.18 17.99
#